data_AF-A0A7W8FKJ6-F1
#
_entry.id   AF-A0A7W8FKJ6-F1
#
_cell.length_a   1.000
_cell.length_b   1.000
_cell.length_c   1.000
_cell.angle_alpha   90.00
_cell.angle_beta   90.00
_cell.angle_gamma   90.00
#
_symmetry.space_group_name_H-M   'P 1'
#
loop_
_entity.id
_entity.type
_entity.pdbx_description
1 polymer ?
#
loop_
_entity_poly.entity_id
_entity_poly.type
_entity_poly.pdbx_seq_one_letter_code
_entity_poly.pdbx_strand_id
1 'polypeptide(L)'
;MARSIHVFRSPDRFVAGTVGQPGNRTFYLQAVHDKRVVSVMLEKQQVAVLAERIAALLLEINRRFGTPIPPEGDVGDLSPLIMPVDAEFRVGTMGLGWDSEAETVVVELLAVSETEFDASVVLDDAEDGPDAVRVFLSPESAREFATRSSRVISAGRPPCPLCDEPLDPDGHICVRTNGYLRGALGGADDDPET
;
A
#
# COMPACT_ATOMS: atom_id res chain seq x y z
N MET A 1 10.63 -14.77 -23.32
CA MET A 1 11.79 -14.34 -22.50
C MET A 1 11.67 -15.08 -21.18
N ALA A 2 12.78 -15.47 -20.54
CA ALA A 2 12.72 -16.08 -19.21
C ALA A 2 12.22 -15.04 -18.21
N ARG A 3 11.29 -15.43 -17.33
CA ARG A 3 10.72 -14.54 -16.32
C ARG A 3 11.76 -14.10 -15.29
N SER A 4 11.61 -12.88 -14.76
CA SER A 4 12.45 -12.33 -13.70
C SER A 4 11.73 -12.38 -12.35
N ILE A 5 12.33 -13.03 -11.36
CA ILE A 5 11.79 -13.07 -9.98
C ILE A 5 12.73 -12.35 -9.02
N HIS A 6 12.19 -11.33 -8.36
CA HIS A 6 12.87 -10.58 -7.33
C HIS A 6 12.41 -11.06 -5.95
N VAL A 7 13.24 -11.85 -5.27
CA VAL A 7 12.95 -12.34 -3.92
C VAL A 7 13.64 -11.49 -2.85
N PHE A 8 12.88 -11.07 -1.85
CA PHE A 8 13.33 -10.32 -0.67
C PHE A 8 12.89 -11.04 0.60
N ARG A 9 13.81 -11.78 1.24
CA ARG A 9 13.50 -12.57 2.44
C ARG A 9 13.47 -11.76 3.75
N SER A 10 14.18 -10.64 3.77
CA SER A 10 14.29 -9.76 4.93
C SER A 10 14.60 -8.34 4.44
N PRO A 11 13.67 -7.69 3.72
CA PRO A 11 13.90 -6.35 3.22
C PRO A 11 14.12 -5.39 4.40
N ASP A 12 15.07 -4.46 4.25
CA ASP A 12 15.25 -3.37 5.21
C ASP A 12 14.07 -2.40 5.15
N ARG A 13 13.41 -2.34 3.99
CA ARG A 13 12.28 -1.45 3.74
C ARG A 13 11.33 -2.02 2.72
N PHE A 14 10.04 -2.05 3.05
CA PHE A 14 8.97 -2.34 2.11
C PHE A 14 7.86 -1.31 2.31
N VAL A 15 7.69 -0.41 1.34
CA VAL A 15 6.82 0.77 1.49
C VAL A 15 6.01 1.06 0.24
N ALA A 16 4.80 1.56 0.45
CA ALA A 16 4.03 2.23 -0.58
C ALA A 16 4.37 3.72 -0.62
N GLY A 17 4.44 4.28 -1.83
CA GLY A 17 4.63 5.70 -2.06
C GLY A 17 3.96 6.16 -3.35
N THR A 18 3.92 7.47 -3.54
CA THR A 18 3.35 8.09 -4.74
C THR A 18 4.26 9.14 -5.33
N VAL A 19 4.30 9.23 -6.65
CA VAL A 19 4.97 10.30 -7.39
C VAL A 19 3.94 11.02 -8.27
N GLY A 20 4.03 12.35 -8.34
CA GLY A 20 3.12 13.18 -9.13
C GLY A 20 2.24 14.12 -8.31
N GLN A 21 1.40 14.89 -8.99
CA GLN A 21 0.53 15.90 -8.37
C GLN A 21 -0.76 15.28 -7.82
N PRO A 22 -1.40 15.88 -6.79
CA PRO A 22 -2.75 15.47 -6.35
C PRO A 22 -3.71 15.39 -7.55
N GLY A 23 -4.42 14.27 -7.70
CA GLY A 23 -5.31 13.99 -8.84
C GLY A 23 -4.66 13.23 -10.01
N ASN A 24 -3.34 13.26 -10.15
CA ASN A 24 -2.59 12.49 -11.14
C ASN A 24 -1.33 11.86 -10.50
N ARG A 25 -1.55 11.06 -9.45
CA ARG A 25 -0.49 10.37 -8.72
C ARG A 25 -0.34 8.94 -9.24
N THR A 26 0.89 8.54 -9.50
CA THR A 26 1.24 7.14 -9.75
C THR A 26 1.71 6.51 -8.44
N PHE A 27 1.16 5.33 -8.13
CA PHE A 27 1.52 4.58 -6.93
C PHE A 27 2.61 3.57 -7.24
N TYR A 28 3.55 3.44 -6.30
CA TYR A 28 4.64 2.49 -6.38
C TYR A 28 4.77 1.73 -5.06
N LEU A 29 5.14 0.46 -5.15
CA LEU A 29 5.69 -0.30 -4.04
C LEU A 29 7.20 -0.40 -4.23
N GLN A 30 7.95 -0.16 -3.17
CA GLN A 30 9.40 -0.24 -3.19
C GLN A 30 9.89 -1.21 -2.11
N ALA A 31 10.64 -2.22 -2.54
CA ALA A 31 11.36 -3.14 -1.69
C ALA A 31 12.86 -2.80 -1.73
N VAL A 32 13.47 -2.65 -0.55
CA VAL A 32 14.88 -2.31 -0.39
C VAL A 32 15.54 -3.36 0.48
N HIS A 33 16.70 -3.83 0.05
CA HIS A 33 17.59 -4.64 0.87
C HIS A 33 19.04 -4.28 0.51
N ASP A 34 19.78 -3.73 1.47
CA ASP A 34 21.10 -3.14 1.30
C ASP A 34 21.07 -2.10 0.14
N LYS A 35 21.87 -2.31 -0.90
CA LYS A 35 21.91 -1.48 -2.11
C LYS A 35 20.87 -1.86 -3.17
N ARG A 36 20.14 -2.95 -3.00
CA ARG A 36 19.15 -3.42 -3.98
C ARG A 36 17.82 -2.73 -3.71
N VAL A 37 17.37 -1.94 -4.68
CA VAL A 37 16.06 -1.30 -4.68
C VAL A 37 15.27 -1.84 -5.86
N VAL A 38 14.08 -2.36 -5.62
CA VAL A 38 13.13 -2.77 -6.67
C VAL A 38 11.85 -2.01 -6.45
N SER A 39 11.39 -1.32 -7.50
CA SER A 39 10.12 -0.62 -7.48
C SER A 39 9.18 -1.22 -8.50
N VAL A 40 7.91 -1.37 -8.14
CA VAL A 40 6.84 -1.81 -9.05
C VAL A 40 5.71 -0.81 -9.02
N MET A 41 5.00 -0.66 -10.14
CA MET A 41 3.90 0.28 -10.29
C MET A 41 2.56 -0.41 -10.05
N LEU A 42 1.67 0.24 -9.28
CA LEU A 42 0.35 -0.30 -8.95
C LEU A 42 -0.74 0.78 -9.06
N GLU A 43 -1.99 0.34 -9.07
CA GLU A 43 -3.14 1.22 -8.93
C GLU A 43 -3.42 1.54 -7.46
N LYS A 44 -4.06 2.69 -7.21
CA LYS A 44 -4.47 3.11 -5.86
C LYS A 44 -5.31 2.04 -5.16
N GLN A 45 -6.24 1.41 -5.89
CA GLN A 45 -7.12 0.37 -5.34
C GLN A 45 -6.33 -0.88 -4.96
N GLN A 46 -5.33 -1.27 -5.75
CA GLN A 46 -4.46 -2.40 -5.42
C GLN A 46 -3.70 -2.16 -4.12
N VAL A 47 -3.11 -0.97 -3.93
CA VAL A 47 -2.42 -0.63 -2.67
C VAL A 47 -3.37 -0.66 -1.47
N ALA A 48 -4.61 -0.16 -1.65
CA ALA A 48 -5.63 -0.18 -0.60
C ALA A 48 -6.00 -1.61 -0.19
N VAL A 49 -6.31 -2.46 -1.17
CA VAL A 49 -6.66 -3.88 -0.95
C VAL A 49 -5.50 -4.64 -0.30
N LEU A 50 -4.26 -4.39 -0.72
CA LEU A 50 -3.09 -5.04 -0.14
C LEU A 50 -2.91 -4.65 1.34
N ALA A 51 -3.01 -3.37 1.67
CA ALA A 51 -2.89 -2.88 3.03
C ALA A 51 -3.98 -3.48 3.95
N GLU A 52 -5.24 -3.48 3.49
CA GLU A 52 -6.37 -4.05 4.22
C GLU A 52 -6.21 -5.56 4.45
N ARG A 53 -5.84 -6.30 3.40
CA ARG A 53 -5.65 -7.76 3.49
C ARG A 53 -4.49 -8.13 4.41
N ILE A 54 -3.39 -7.38 4.40
CA ILE A 54 -2.28 -7.59 5.35
C ILE A 54 -2.77 -7.38 6.79
N ALA A 55 -3.50 -6.29 7.06
CA ALA A 55 -4.03 -6.04 8.40
C ALA A 55 -5.00 -7.15 8.86
N ALA A 56 -5.89 -7.61 7.98
CA ALA A 56 -6.81 -8.70 8.26
C ALA A 56 -6.09 -10.03 8.51
N LEU A 57 -5.06 -10.34 7.71
CA LEU A 57 -4.25 -11.54 7.86
C LEU A 57 -3.54 -11.56 9.23
N LEU A 58 -2.92 -10.46 9.64
CA LEU A 58 -2.26 -10.35 10.94
C LEU A 58 -3.25 -10.65 12.10
N LEU A 59 -4.47 -10.11 12.03
CA LEU A 59 -5.52 -10.38 13.02
C LEU A 59 -5.96 -11.85 13.04
N GLU A 60 -6.00 -12.50 11.89
CA GLU A 60 -6.29 -13.94 11.81
C GLU A 60 -5.17 -14.79 12.41
N ILE A 61 -3.91 -14.48 12.07
CA ILE A 61 -2.73 -15.19 12.59
C ILE A 61 -2.67 -15.07 14.12
N ASN A 62 -2.88 -13.89 14.68
CA ASN A 62 -2.90 -13.72 16.13
C ASN A 62 -3.99 -14.55 16.80
N ARG A 63 -5.20 -14.59 16.22
CA ARG A 63 -6.30 -15.41 16.73
C ARG A 63 -6.00 -16.90 16.66
N ARG A 64 -5.32 -17.36 15.61
CA ARG A 64 -5.08 -18.79 15.34
C ARG A 64 -3.82 -19.35 15.99
N PHE A 65 -2.73 -18.57 15.99
CA PHE A 65 -1.40 -19.01 16.41
C PHE A 65 -0.88 -18.25 17.65
N GLY A 66 -1.57 -17.21 18.10
CA GLY A 66 -1.13 -16.39 19.23
C GLY A 66 0.07 -15.49 18.94
N THR A 67 0.47 -15.36 17.66
CA THR A 67 1.59 -14.51 17.26
C THR A 67 1.34 -13.07 17.71
N PRO A 68 2.25 -12.45 18.46
CA PRO A 68 2.06 -11.09 18.95
C PRO A 68 2.00 -10.13 17.75
N ILE A 69 0.88 -9.42 17.59
CA ILE A 69 0.81 -8.30 16.65
C ILE A 69 1.32 -7.07 17.41
N PRO A 70 2.25 -6.30 16.84
CA PRO A 70 2.60 -5.02 17.42
C PRO A 70 1.35 -4.13 17.49
N PRO A 71 1.24 -3.30 18.55
CA PRO A 71 0.11 -2.39 18.70
C PRO A 71 0.04 -1.42 17.52
N GLU A 72 -1.14 -0.84 17.29
CA GLU A 72 -1.28 0.29 16.37
C GLU A 72 -0.45 1.46 16.90
N GLY A 73 0.72 1.66 16.31
CA GLY A 73 1.66 2.70 16.69
C GLY A 73 1.84 3.72 15.58
N ASP A 74 2.58 4.79 15.90
CA ASP A 74 3.02 5.72 14.88
C ASP A 74 3.95 5.04 13.89
N VAL A 75 3.76 5.35 12.61
CA VAL A 75 4.63 4.88 11.52
C VAL A 75 6.03 5.41 11.77
N GLY A 76 6.99 4.50 11.97
CA GLY A 76 8.37 4.85 12.30
C GLY A 76 9.09 5.49 11.11
N ASP A 77 8.86 4.96 9.90
CA ASP A 77 9.41 5.52 8.66
C ASP A 77 8.37 6.31 7.86
N LEU A 78 8.58 7.62 7.71
CA LEU A 78 7.83 8.52 6.81
C LEU A 78 8.68 9.04 5.64
N SER A 79 9.91 8.54 5.49
CA SER A 79 10.84 8.99 4.45
C SER A 79 10.23 8.77 3.06
N PRO A 80 10.52 9.61 2.05
CA PRO A 80 10.02 9.41 0.71
C PRO A 80 10.56 8.11 0.06
N LEU A 81 10.06 7.77 -1.13
CA LEU A 81 10.64 6.72 -1.96
C LEU A 81 12.10 7.08 -2.30
N ILE A 82 12.96 6.07 -2.40
CA ILE A 82 14.33 6.27 -2.89
C ILE A 82 14.24 6.64 -4.37
N MET A 83 14.90 7.75 -4.74
CA MET A 83 14.95 8.27 -6.11
C MET A 83 16.27 7.86 -6.78
N PRO A 84 16.25 7.56 -8.10
CA PRO A 84 15.09 7.56 -9.00
C PRO A 84 14.17 6.35 -8.78
N VAL A 85 12.86 6.53 -9.03
CA VAL A 85 11.87 5.45 -8.99
C VAL A 85 11.65 4.96 -10.40
N ASP A 86 12.42 3.94 -10.79
CA ASP A 86 12.24 3.21 -12.04
C ASP A 86 11.42 1.94 -11.74
N ALA A 87 10.24 1.82 -12.34
CA ALA A 87 9.39 0.65 -12.14
C ALA A 87 9.83 -0.49 -13.06
N GLU A 88 10.06 -1.66 -12.48
CA GLU A 88 10.35 -2.89 -13.22
C GLU A 88 9.15 -3.28 -14.10
N PHE A 89 7.95 -3.26 -13.52
CA PHE A 89 6.70 -3.59 -14.21
C PHE A 89 5.46 -3.01 -13.50
N ARG A 90 4.31 -3.11 -14.18
CA ARG A 90 2.98 -2.84 -13.61
C ARG A 90 2.41 -4.12 -13.02
N VAL A 91 1.99 -4.10 -11.76
CA VAL A 91 1.40 -5.27 -11.09
C VAL A 91 -0.02 -5.53 -11.61
N GLY A 92 -0.29 -6.77 -12.01
CA GLY A 92 -1.63 -7.26 -12.34
C GLY A 92 -2.25 -7.99 -11.15
N THR A 93 -1.57 -9.04 -10.69
CA THR A 93 -2.07 -9.95 -9.65
C THR A 93 -1.25 -9.83 -8.37
N MET A 94 -1.92 -9.89 -7.22
CA MET A 94 -1.27 -9.86 -5.90
C MET A 94 -1.67 -11.08 -5.08
N GLY A 95 -0.68 -11.82 -4.61
CA GLY A 95 -0.80 -12.90 -3.64
C GLY A 95 -0.43 -12.43 -2.24
N LEU A 96 -1.11 -12.98 -1.24
CA LEU A 96 -0.81 -12.76 0.16
C LEU A 96 -0.93 -14.10 0.91
N GLY A 97 0.08 -14.45 1.69
CA GLY A 97 0.12 -15.68 2.46
C GLY A 97 0.84 -15.51 3.80
N TRP A 98 0.73 -16.54 4.64
CA TRP A 98 1.45 -16.67 5.89
C TRP A 98 2.28 -17.96 5.86
N ASP A 99 3.57 -17.82 6.13
CA ASP A 99 4.46 -18.93 6.36
C ASP A 99 4.53 -19.19 7.87
N SER A 100 3.92 -20.29 8.32
CA SER A 100 3.89 -20.67 9.74
C SER A 100 5.22 -21.21 10.25
N GLU A 101 6.11 -21.67 9.36
CA GLU A 101 7.40 -22.22 9.73
C GLU A 101 8.41 -21.09 9.95
N ALA A 102 8.39 -20.07 9.08
CA ALA A 102 9.23 -18.89 9.19
C ALA A 102 8.61 -17.75 10.02
N GLU A 103 7.33 -17.85 10.39
CA GLU A 103 6.54 -16.78 11.02
C GLU A 103 6.58 -15.46 10.25
N THR A 104 6.46 -15.53 8.91
CA THR A 104 6.52 -14.36 8.02
C THR A 104 5.29 -14.24 7.13
N VAL A 105 4.90 -12.99 6.85
CA VAL A 105 3.90 -12.66 5.84
C VAL A 105 4.57 -12.66 4.48
N VAL A 106 4.04 -13.44 3.55
CA VAL A 106 4.53 -13.52 2.17
C VAL A 106 3.64 -12.67 1.28
N VAL A 107 4.22 -11.65 0.67
CA VAL A 107 3.57 -10.79 -0.33
C VAL A 107 4.14 -11.12 -1.69
N GLU A 108 3.28 -11.40 -2.66
CA GLU A 108 3.68 -11.75 -4.00
C GLU A 108 3.00 -10.84 -5.02
N LEU A 109 3.78 -10.22 -5.90
CA LEU A 109 3.31 -9.24 -6.87
C LEU A 109 3.72 -9.73 -8.25
N LEU A 110 2.73 -10.03 -9.10
CA LEU A 110 2.96 -10.52 -10.44
C LEU A 110 2.68 -9.41 -11.46
N ALA A 111 3.52 -9.31 -12.48
CA ALA A 111 3.34 -8.39 -13.58
C ALA A 111 2.03 -8.65 -14.31
N VAL A 112 1.45 -7.59 -14.87
CA VAL A 112 0.31 -7.72 -15.77
C VAL A 112 0.72 -8.52 -17.01
N SER A 113 -0.10 -9.50 -17.36
CA SER A 113 0.09 -10.39 -18.51
C SER A 113 -1.21 -10.51 -19.30
N GLU A 114 -1.10 -10.78 -20.60
CA GLU A 114 -2.28 -11.02 -21.47
C GLU A 114 -2.98 -12.35 -21.17
N THR A 115 -2.27 -13.26 -20.51
CA THR A 115 -2.81 -14.53 -20.01
C THR A 115 -3.34 -14.32 -18.60
N GLU A 116 -4.62 -14.61 -18.38
CA GLU A 116 -5.20 -14.67 -17.03
C GLU A 116 -4.57 -15.85 -16.27
N PHE A 117 -3.70 -15.54 -15.32
CA PHE A 117 -3.15 -16.54 -14.41
C PHE A 117 -4.05 -16.68 -13.20
N ASP A 118 -4.54 -17.90 -12.97
CA ASP A 118 -5.28 -18.26 -11.78
C ASP A 118 -4.39 -18.10 -10.52
N ALA A 119 -4.98 -17.87 -9.35
CA ALA A 119 -4.26 -17.74 -8.09
C ALA A 119 -3.40 -18.99 -7.76
N SER A 120 -3.68 -20.14 -8.38
CA SER A 120 -2.86 -21.35 -8.31
C SER A 120 -1.48 -21.24 -8.98
N VAL A 121 -1.29 -20.35 -9.96
CA VAL A 121 -0.01 -20.12 -10.65
C VAL A 121 0.97 -19.30 -9.80
N VAL A 122 0.47 -18.61 -8.77
CA VAL A 122 1.28 -17.83 -7.83
C VAL A 122 2.29 -18.71 -7.08
N LEU A 123 2.05 -20.03 -7.01
CA LEU A 123 2.89 -20.97 -6.25
C LEU A 123 3.75 -21.89 -7.13
N ASP A 124 3.50 -21.95 -8.44
CA ASP A 124 4.28 -22.78 -9.34
C ASP A 124 5.37 -21.92 -9.95
N ASP A 125 6.62 -22.17 -9.53
CA ASP A 125 7.77 -21.41 -10.03
C ASP A 125 8.15 -21.79 -11.49
N ALA A 126 7.16 -22.09 -12.32
CA ALA A 126 7.28 -22.46 -13.72
C ALA A 126 7.95 -21.35 -14.54
N GLU A 127 8.85 -21.74 -15.44
CA GLU A 127 9.70 -20.82 -16.22
C GLU A 127 8.91 -19.88 -17.16
N ASP A 128 7.64 -20.18 -17.43
CA ASP A 128 6.74 -19.46 -18.35
C ASP A 128 5.80 -18.44 -17.64
N GLY A 129 6.00 -18.18 -16.34
CA GLY A 129 5.18 -17.22 -15.58
C GLY A 129 5.52 -15.74 -15.85
N PRO A 130 4.70 -14.78 -15.39
CA PRO A 130 5.01 -13.36 -15.48
C PRO A 130 6.15 -12.98 -14.52
N ASP A 131 6.75 -11.80 -14.73
CA ASP A 131 7.74 -11.25 -13.79
C ASP A 131 7.11 -11.07 -12.41
N ALA A 132 7.87 -11.33 -11.35
CA ALA A 132 7.34 -11.35 -9.99
C ALA A 132 8.27 -10.70 -8.96
N VAL A 133 7.68 -10.09 -7.94
CA VAL A 133 8.37 -9.67 -6.73
C VAL A 133 7.76 -10.42 -5.55
N ARG A 134 8.57 -11.20 -4.83
CA ARG A 134 8.15 -11.95 -3.64
C ARG A 134 8.89 -11.38 -2.42
N VAL A 135 8.12 -10.88 -1.46
CA VAL A 135 8.64 -10.20 -0.27
C VAL A 135 8.15 -10.93 0.97
N PHE A 136 9.07 -11.27 1.85
CA PHE A 136 8.78 -11.87 3.16
C PHE A 136 8.93 -10.77 4.21
N LEU A 137 7.88 -10.56 4.99
CA LEU A 137 7.79 -9.50 5.99
C LEU A 137 7.59 -10.12 7.36
N SER A 138 8.29 -9.60 8.36
CA SER A 138 7.92 -9.87 9.74
C SER A 138 6.54 -9.25 10.04
N PRO A 139 5.81 -9.75 11.07
CA PRO A 139 4.52 -9.18 11.46
C PRO A 139 4.58 -7.67 11.75
N GLU A 140 5.71 -7.19 12.27
CA GLU A 140 5.97 -5.76 12.50
C GLU A 140 6.09 -4.96 11.20
N SER A 141 6.90 -5.39 10.24
CA SER A 141 7.06 -4.69 8.96
C SER A 141 5.78 -4.74 8.15
N ALA A 142 5.05 -5.86 8.21
CA ALA A 142 3.74 -5.99 7.58
C ALA A 142 2.72 -5.01 8.18
N ARG A 143 2.72 -4.85 9.51
CA ARG A 143 1.85 -3.88 10.19
C ARG A 143 2.19 -2.45 9.80
N GLU A 144 3.47 -2.09 9.85
CA GLU A 144 3.95 -0.76 9.49
C GLU A 144 3.61 -0.43 8.03
N PHE A 145 3.81 -1.39 7.12
CA PHE A 145 3.44 -1.27 5.72
C PHE A 145 1.94 -0.95 5.56
N ALA A 146 1.06 -1.69 6.24
CA ALA A 146 -0.38 -1.48 6.14
C ALA A 146 -0.77 -0.08 6.64
N THR A 147 -0.30 0.31 7.84
CA THR A 147 -0.58 1.63 8.42
C THR A 147 -0.06 2.77 7.53
N ARG A 148 1.17 2.65 7.04
CA ARG A 148 1.78 3.65 6.15
C ARG A 148 1.02 3.76 4.83
N SER A 149 0.66 2.64 4.22
CA SER A 149 -0.06 2.60 2.94
C SER A 149 -1.41 3.33 3.06
N SER A 150 -2.17 3.08 4.12
CA SER A 150 -3.42 3.79 4.39
C SER A 150 -3.23 5.30 4.51
N ARG A 151 -2.14 5.77 5.14
CA ARG A 151 -1.78 7.19 5.22
C ARG A 151 -1.47 7.76 3.83
N VAL A 152 -0.65 7.09 3.03
CA VAL A 152 -0.26 7.52 1.67
C VAL A 152 -1.47 7.64 0.75
N ILE A 153 -2.40 6.68 0.82
CA ILE A 153 -3.65 6.69 0.05
C ILE A 153 -4.54 7.87 0.43
N SER A 154 -4.57 8.22 1.72
CA SER A 154 -5.40 9.29 2.27
C SER A 154 -4.81 10.69 2.08
N ALA A 155 -3.47 10.81 2.00
CA ALA A 155 -2.73 12.06 1.82
C ALA A 155 -2.95 12.77 0.46
N GLY A 156 -3.85 12.25 -0.38
CA GLY A 156 -4.30 12.90 -1.62
C GLY A 156 -5.51 13.80 -1.44
N ARG A 157 -6.14 13.78 -0.26
CA ARG A 157 -7.33 14.57 0.04
C ARG A 157 -6.93 15.94 0.60
N PRO A 158 -7.66 17.01 0.30
CA PRO A 158 -7.45 18.27 0.98
C PRO A 158 -7.60 18.06 2.50
N PRO A 159 -6.70 18.64 3.33
CA PRO A 159 -6.83 18.55 4.76
C PRO A 159 -8.11 19.28 5.21
N CYS A 160 -8.78 18.74 6.21
CA CYS A 160 -9.92 19.39 6.83
C CYS A 160 -9.43 20.71 7.46
N PRO A 161 -10.03 21.87 7.13
CA PRO A 161 -9.60 23.16 7.69
C PRO A 161 -9.80 23.27 9.21
N LEU A 162 -10.51 22.30 9.81
CA LEU A 162 -10.82 22.28 11.24
C LEU A 162 -9.89 21.35 12.02
N CYS A 163 -9.69 20.09 11.59
CA CYS A 163 -8.90 19.09 12.32
C CYS A 163 -7.64 18.59 11.60
N ASP A 164 -7.35 19.08 10.39
CA ASP A 164 -6.20 18.70 9.57
C ASP A 164 -6.22 17.23 9.07
N GLU A 165 -7.31 16.50 9.31
CA GLU A 165 -7.51 15.14 8.80
C GLU A 165 -7.99 15.14 7.34
N PRO A 166 -7.67 14.09 6.55
CA PRO A 166 -8.01 14.03 5.13
C PRO A 166 -9.54 14.06 4.84
N LEU A 167 -10.04 15.02 4.05
CA LEU A 167 -11.46 15.14 3.70
C LEU A 167 -11.97 14.02 2.77
N ASP A 168 -13.05 13.33 3.14
CA ASP A 168 -13.78 12.41 2.24
C ASP A 168 -14.67 13.18 1.24
N PRO A 169 -14.86 12.68 0.01
CA PRO A 169 -15.71 13.31 -1.01
C PRO A 169 -17.20 13.35 -0.61
N ASP A 170 -17.67 12.37 0.17
CA ASP A 170 -19.03 12.33 0.73
C ASP A 170 -19.17 13.16 2.03
N GLY A 171 -18.09 13.84 2.46
CA GLY A 171 -18.01 14.64 3.68
C GLY A 171 -17.24 13.95 4.80
N HIS A 172 -16.43 14.73 5.52
CA HIS A 172 -15.65 14.26 6.68
C HIS A 172 -16.39 14.56 7.99
N ILE A 173 -16.50 13.56 8.86
CA ILE A 173 -17.05 13.71 10.21
C ILE A 173 -15.96 14.30 11.10
N CYS A 174 -15.91 15.62 11.18
CA CYS A 174 -14.91 16.32 11.99
C CYS A 174 -15.19 16.17 13.49
N VAL A 175 -14.25 15.56 14.22
CA VAL A 175 -14.32 15.40 15.68
C VAL A 175 -14.36 16.74 16.43
N ARG A 176 -13.73 17.78 15.88
CA ARG A 176 -13.77 19.15 16.46
C ARG A 176 -15.14 19.83 16.33
N THR A 177 -16.03 19.29 15.49
CA THR A 177 -17.37 19.85 15.25
C THR A 177 -18.49 18.89 15.69
N ASN A 178 -18.19 17.88 16.52
CA ASN A 178 -19.16 16.85 16.93
C ASN A 178 -19.92 16.22 15.73
N GLY A 179 -19.23 15.99 14.61
CA GLY A 179 -19.78 15.27 13.46
C GLY A 179 -20.81 16.03 12.61
N TYR A 180 -20.88 17.36 12.71
CA TYR A 180 -21.79 18.15 11.89
C TYR A 180 -21.30 18.31 10.43
N LEU A 181 -21.99 17.68 9.47
CA LEU A 181 -21.82 17.93 8.03
C LEU A 181 -22.44 19.30 7.66
N ARG A 182 -21.63 20.31 7.34
CA ARG A 182 -22.10 21.41 6.48
C ARG A 182 -21.92 20.97 5.03
N GLY A 183 -23.03 20.65 4.37
CA GLY A 183 -23.05 20.46 2.93
C GLY A 183 -22.54 21.71 2.21
N ALA A 184 -21.65 21.49 1.24
CA ALA A 184 -21.30 22.36 0.12
C ALA A 184 -21.16 23.86 0.39
N LEU A 185 -19.92 24.34 0.52
CA LEU A 185 -19.56 25.71 0.16
C LEU A 185 -18.47 25.66 -0.92
N GLY A 186 -18.90 25.36 -2.14
CA GLY A 186 -18.22 25.79 -3.35
C GLY A 186 -19.07 26.88 -4.00
N GLY A 187 -18.53 28.09 -4.07
CA GLY A 187 -19.00 29.15 -4.97
C GLY A 187 -20.05 30.12 -4.41
N ALA A 188 -19.56 31.19 -3.78
CA ALA A 188 -20.13 32.52 -3.89
C ALA A 188 -19.07 33.51 -3.36
N ASP A 189 -18.10 33.84 -4.20
CA ASP A 189 -17.33 35.05 -3.98
C ASP A 189 -18.26 36.25 -4.16
N ASP A 190 -18.14 37.15 -3.19
CA ASP A 190 -18.63 38.51 -3.12
C ASP A 190 -18.43 39.28 -4.44
N ASP A 191 -19.47 40.00 -4.88
CA ASP A 191 -19.31 41.28 -5.59
C ASP A 191 -20.51 42.18 -5.27
N PRO A 192 -20.40 43.09 -4.28
CA PRO A 192 -21.19 44.30 -4.21
C PRO A 192 -20.41 45.48 -4.80
N GLU A 193 -21.13 46.47 -5.35
CA GLU A 193 -20.66 47.75 -5.95
C GLU A 193 -20.27 47.65 -7.44
N THR A 194 -21.02 48.20 -8.40
CA THR A 194 -21.51 49.58 -8.52
C THR A 194 -22.62 49.67 -9.57
#